data_AF-A0A2E5L7F8-F1
#
_entry.id   AF-A0A2E5L7F8-F1
#
_cell.length_a   1.000
_cell.length_b   1.000
_cell.length_c   1.000
_cell.angle_alpha   90.00
_cell.angle_beta   90.00
_cell.angle_gamma   90.00
#
_symmetry.space_group_name_H-M   'P 1'
#
loop_
_entity.id
_entity.type
_entity.pdbx_description
1 polymer ?
#
loop_
_entity_poly.entity_id
_entity_poly.type
_entity_poly.pdbx_seq_one_letter_code
_entity_poly.pdbx_strand_id
1 'polypeptide(L)'
;AAIFFLSALAQIPLANVTAILQAVPLTVTMAAALFMREPVGWRRWLAIVVGFLGVIVIVSPGVEGFSVYSIYAVAAVLCVTLRDIATRKLSNDVPTSLVALITGVAITLYGAIMLPTVSWISLSGTHWLLVSLAAVAIVFGYVFSVLAMRTGETSFIAPFRYTAMLWAIGLGILLFDDWPDFLTLIGTATVVATGIYSFHREKIMSTQ
;
A
#
# COMPACT_ATOMS: atom_id res chain seq x y z
N ALA A 1 -6.34 -7.49 3.25
CA ALA A 1 -5.79 -6.22 2.74
C ALA A 1 -6.88 -5.17 2.56
N ALA A 2 -7.78 -5.31 1.58
CA ALA A 2 -8.81 -4.30 1.28
C ALA A 2 -9.66 -3.91 2.50
N ILE A 3 -10.09 -4.88 3.31
CA ILE A 3 -10.90 -4.67 4.52
C ILE A 3 -10.15 -3.77 5.51
N PHE A 4 -8.96 -4.19 5.95
CA PHE A 4 -8.13 -3.42 6.86
C PHE A 4 -7.79 -2.03 6.33
N PHE A 5 -7.52 -1.92 5.02
CA PHE A 5 -7.24 -0.64 4.37
C PHE A 5 -8.45 0.31 4.42
N LEU A 6 -9.64 -0.15 4.01
CA LEU A 6 -10.84 0.68 4.00
C LEU A 6 -11.29 1.04 5.42
N SER A 7 -11.17 0.12 6.37
CA SER A 7 -11.44 0.41 7.78
C SER A 7 -10.48 1.46 8.35
N ALA A 8 -9.21 1.46 7.94
CA ALA A 8 -8.27 2.49 8.33
C ALA A 8 -8.58 3.83 7.65
N LEU A 9 -8.77 3.82 6.33
CA LEU A 9 -9.06 5.01 5.52
C LEU A 9 -10.34 5.74 5.95
N ALA A 10 -11.33 5.02 6.46
CA ALA A 10 -12.56 5.62 6.96
C ALA A 10 -12.38 6.38 8.30
N GLN A 11 -11.23 6.23 8.97
CA GLN A 11 -11.05 6.66 10.36
C GLN A 11 -9.79 7.49 10.61
N ILE A 12 -8.84 7.48 9.68
CA ILE A 12 -7.63 8.30 9.75
C ILE A 12 -7.35 8.96 8.40
N PRO A 13 -6.65 10.11 8.39
CA PRO A 13 -6.37 10.86 7.17
C PRO A 13 -5.74 10.02 6.07
N LEU A 14 -6.10 10.34 4.82
CA LEU A 14 -5.58 9.66 3.62
C LEU A 14 -4.05 9.62 3.61
N ALA A 15 -3.41 10.73 3.97
CA ALA A 15 -1.96 10.84 4.05
C ALA A 15 -1.35 9.81 5.01
N ASN A 16 -1.94 9.60 6.19
CA ASN A 16 -1.42 8.69 7.21
C ASN A 16 -1.51 7.23 6.75
N VAL A 17 -2.65 6.85 6.17
CA VAL A 17 -2.84 5.49 5.62
C VAL A 17 -1.84 5.23 4.49
N THR A 18 -1.73 6.17 3.55
CA THR A 18 -0.79 6.05 2.42
C THR A 18 0.66 6.00 2.90
N ALA A 19 1.04 6.81 3.89
CA ALA A 19 2.38 6.81 4.48
C ALA A 19 2.77 5.42 5.02
N ILE A 20 1.86 4.78 5.76
CA ILE A 20 2.08 3.42 6.29
C ILE A 20 2.21 2.42 5.14
N LEU A 21 1.40 2.55 4.08
CA LEU A 21 1.47 1.69 2.89
C LEU A 21 2.78 1.83 2.10
N GLN A 22 3.51 2.94 2.24
CA GLN A 22 4.84 3.06 1.64
C GLN A 22 5.87 2.11 2.25
N ALA A 23 5.55 1.41 3.35
CA ALA A 23 6.37 0.34 3.89
C ALA A 23 6.31 -0.96 3.07
N VAL A 24 5.29 -1.15 2.20
CA VAL A 24 5.11 -2.38 1.41
C VAL A 24 6.37 -2.85 0.66
N PRO A 25 7.15 -1.98 -0.02
CA PRO A 25 8.38 -2.41 -0.70
C PRO A 25 9.42 -3.00 0.26
N LEU A 26 9.55 -2.42 1.46
CA LEU A 26 10.49 -2.88 2.48
C LEU A 26 10.02 -4.21 3.08
N THR A 27 8.72 -4.34 3.36
CA THR A 27 8.14 -5.57 3.92
C THR A 27 8.17 -6.72 2.92
N VAL A 28 7.91 -6.47 1.62
CA VAL A 28 8.06 -7.46 0.55
C VAL A 28 9.51 -7.92 0.43
N THR A 29 10.47 -6.98 0.46
CA THR A 29 11.90 -7.33 0.44
C THR A 29 12.29 -8.22 1.63
N MET A 30 11.88 -7.82 2.84
CA MET A 30 12.13 -8.59 4.07
C MET A 30 11.52 -9.99 3.98
N ALA A 31 10.27 -10.07 3.55
CA ALA A 31 9.55 -11.33 3.54
C ALA A 31 10.03 -12.26 2.41
N ALA A 32 10.48 -11.74 1.27
CA ALA A 32 11.19 -12.53 0.26
C ALA A 32 12.49 -13.11 0.81
N ALA A 33 13.27 -12.33 1.57
CA ALA A 33 14.48 -12.84 2.23
C ALA A 33 14.17 -13.99 3.21
N LEU A 34 13.11 -13.84 4.02
CA LEU A 34 12.74 -14.81 5.05
C LEU A 34 12.07 -16.07 4.50
N PHE A 35 11.11 -15.94 3.59
CA PHE A 35 10.27 -17.05 3.11
C PHE A 35 10.73 -17.66 1.79
N MET A 36 11.47 -16.91 0.97
CA MET A 36 11.99 -17.37 -0.32
C MET A 36 13.50 -17.59 -0.29
N ARG A 37 14.17 -17.25 0.84
CA ARG A 37 15.62 -17.36 1.01
C ARG A 37 16.42 -16.57 -0.04
N GLU A 38 15.84 -15.48 -0.53
CA GLU A 38 16.54 -14.56 -1.42
C GLU A 38 17.69 -13.88 -0.66
N PRO A 39 18.91 -13.83 -1.22
CA PRO A 39 20.05 -13.22 -0.54
C PRO A 39 19.87 -11.70 -0.45
N VAL A 40 19.83 -11.17 0.77
CA VAL A 40 19.70 -9.74 1.04
C VAL A 40 20.91 -9.24 1.83
N GLY A 41 21.67 -8.30 1.23
CA GLY A 41 22.85 -7.74 1.86
C GLY A 41 22.55 -6.88 3.10
N TRP A 42 23.52 -6.76 4.01
CA TRP A 42 23.39 -6.05 5.29
C TRP A 42 22.88 -4.60 5.17
N ARG A 43 23.27 -3.88 4.10
CA ARG A 43 22.82 -2.50 3.85
C ARG A 43 21.31 -2.42 3.57
N ARG A 44 20.74 -3.44 2.93
CA ARG A 44 19.28 -3.52 2.69
C ARG A 44 18.57 -3.86 4.00
N TRP A 45 19.14 -4.72 4.84
CA TRP A 45 18.61 -4.97 6.18
C TRP A 45 18.58 -3.69 7.04
N LEU A 46 19.63 -2.88 7.01
CA LEU A 46 19.61 -1.58 7.68
C LEU A 46 18.52 -0.66 7.14
N ALA A 47 18.36 -0.57 5.81
CA ALA A 47 17.29 0.23 5.21
C ALA A 47 15.89 -0.24 5.65
N ILE A 48 15.68 -1.56 5.73
CA ILE A 48 14.44 -2.15 6.23
C ILE A 48 14.19 -1.74 7.67
N VAL A 49 15.19 -1.90 8.56
CA VAL A 49 15.08 -1.54 9.98
C VAL A 49 14.77 -0.04 10.14
N VAL A 50 15.49 0.84 9.46
CA VAL A 50 15.27 2.29 9.53
C VAL A 50 13.90 2.66 8.97
N GLY A 51 13.45 2.03 7.89
CA GLY A 51 12.12 2.26 7.35
C GLY A 51 11.01 1.82 8.32
N PHE A 52 11.17 0.69 9.02
CA PHE A 52 10.23 0.29 10.07
C PHE A 52 10.19 1.26 11.24
N LEU A 53 11.33 1.85 11.63
CA LEU A 53 11.33 2.94 12.61
C LEU A 53 10.50 4.13 12.11
N GLY A 54 10.63 4.47 10.82
CA GLY A 54 9.77 5.47 10.17
C GLY A 54 8.28 5.15 10.26
N VAL A 55 7.89 3.88 10.07
CA VAL A 55 6.50 3.43 10.26
C VAL A 55 6.04 3.58 11.71
N ILE A 56 6.89 3.27 12.69
CA ILE A 56 6.57 3.48 14.12
C ILE A 56 6.35 4.97 14.40
N VAL A 57 7.14 5.85 13.80
CA VAL A 57 6.96 7.30 13.90
C VAL A 57 5.64 7.76 13.27
N ILE A 58 5.22 7.20 12.12
CA ILE A 58 3.92 7.52 11.52
C ILE A 58 2.76 7.02 12.40
N VAL A 59 2.86 5.79 12.90
CA VAL A 59 1.83 5.20 13.78
C VAL A 59 1.75 5.96 15.10
N SER A 60 2.89 6.44 15.59
CA SER A 60 3.01 7.28 16.79
C SER A 60 2.23 6.70 17.99
N PRO A 61 2.56 5.48 18.44
CA PRO A 61 1.84 4.86 19.55
C PRO A 61 2.07 5.62 20.86
N GLY A 62 0.99 5.94 21.58
CA GLY A 62 1.05 6.53 22.92
C GLY A 62 1.26 8.05 22.97
N VAL A 63 1.18 8.76 21.83
CA VAL A 63 1.09 10.23 21.78
C VAL A 63 -0.34 10.69 21.46
N GLU A 64 -0.64 11.96 21.73
CA GLU A 64 -1.88 12.59 21.27
C GLU A 64 -1.97 12.48 19.74
N GLY A 65 -3.06 11.88 19.24
CA GLY A 65 -3.25 11.59 17.81
C GLY A 65 -3.08 10.11 17.43
N PHE A 66 -2.65 9.24 18.36
CA PHE A 66 -2.66 7.79 18.11
C PHE A 66 -4.09 7.29 17.84
N SER A 67 -4.23 6.56 16.72
CA SER A 67 -5.47 5.88 16.36
C SER A 67 -5.22 4.39 16.22
N VAL A 68 -6.09 3.57 16.82
CA VAL A 68 -6.06 2.10 16.68
C VAL A 68 -6.15 1.69 15.20
N TYR A 69 -6.77 2.52 14.36
CA TYR A 69 -6.90 2.29 12.93
C TYR A 69 -5.58 2.40 12.16
N SER A 70 -4.54 3.02 12.73
CA SER A 70 -3.17 2.93 12.20
C SER A 70 -2.63 1.50 12.24
N ILE A 71 -3.04 0.70 13.22
CA ILE A 71 -2.70 -0.74 13.28
C ILE A 71 -3.39 -1.49 12.14
N TYR A 72 -4.61 -1.10 11.77
CA TYR A 72 -5.32 -1.68 10.63
C TYR A 72 -4.57 -1.37 9.33
N ALA A 73 -4.03 -0.17 9.16
CA ALA A 73 -3.17 0.14 8.01
C ALA A 73 -1.91 -0.75 7.97
N VAL A 74 -1.26 -1.00 9.12
CA VAL A 74 -0.13 -1.94 9.21
C VAL A 74 -0.56 -3.37 8.88
N ALA A 75 -1.71 -3.83 9.37
CA ALA A 75 -2.27 -5.13 9.01
C ALA A 75 -2.56 -5.24 7.50
N ALA A 76 -3.00 -4.15 6.88
CA ALA A 76 -3.16 -4.08 5.43
C ALA A 76 -1.82 -4.27 4.71
N VAL A 77 -0.75 -3.61 5.16
CA VAL A 77 0.62 -3.79 4.63
C VAL A 77 1.07 -5.25 4.71
N LEU A 78 0.86 -5.91 5.85
CA LEU A 78 1.19 -7.32 6.03
C LEU A 78 0.39 -8.22 5.08
N CYS A 79 -0.91 -8.02 4.96
CA CYS A 79 -1.73 -8.77 4.00
C CYS A 79 -1.29 -8.55 2.53
N VAL A 80 -0.96 -7.30 2.16
CA VAL A 80 -0.46 -6.98 0.82
C VAL A 80 0.87 -7.70 0.57
N THR A 81 1.77 -7.68 1.56
CA THR A 81 3.06 -8.36 1.51
C THR A 81 2.90 -9.87 1.31
N LEU A 82 2.03 -10.50 2.09
CA LEU A 82 1.73 -11.93 1.98
C LEU A 82 1.13 -12.26 0.61
N ARG A 83 0.19 -11.44 0.13
CA ARG A 83 -0.40 -11.58 -1.21
C ARG A 83 0.69 -11.52 -2.27
N ASP A 84 1.56 -10.51 -2.25
CA ASP A 84 2.58 -10.32 -3.27
C ASP A 84 3.58 -11.49 -3.31
N ILE A 85 3.95 -12.06 -2.15
CA ILE A 85 4.79 -13.27 -2.08
C ILE A 85 4.04 -14.50 -2.59
N ALA A 86 2.77 -14.68 -2.20
CA ALA A 86 1.96 -15.80 -2.67
C ALA A 86 1.80 -15.76 -4.20
N THR A 87 1.55 -14.57 -4.76
CA THR A 87 1.45 -14.36 -6.20
C THR A 87 2.77 -14.62 -6.91
N ARG A 88 3.92 -14.24 -6.32
CA ARG A 88 5.25 -14.59 -6.85
C ARG A 88 5.52 -16.10 -6.94
N LYS A 89 4.85 -16.92 -6.14
CA LYS A 89 4.99 -18.39 -6.16
C LYS A 89 4.05 -19.10 -7.15
N LEU A 90 3.12 -18.39 -7.77
CA LEU A 90 2.24 -18.98 -8.78
C LEU A 90 3.04 -19.33 -10.05
N SER A 91 2.70 -20.45 -10.69
CA SER A 91 3.28 -20.81 -11.98
C SER A 91 2.94 -19.76 -13.04
N ASN A 92 3.86 -19.54 -13.98
CA ASN A 92 3.64 -18.66 -15.15
C ASN A 92 2.48 -19.13 -16.04
N ASP A 93 2.05 -20.39 -15.90
CA ASP A 93 0.91 -20.96 -16.64
C ASP A 93 -0.44 -20.44 -16.14
N VAL A 94 -0.49 -19.82 -14.95
CA VAL A 94 -1.72 -19.27 -14.39
C VAL A 94 -1.98 -17.88 -14.99
N PRO A 95 -3.08 -17.67 -15.74
CA PRO A 95 -3.37 -16.37 -16.33
C PRO A 95 -3.56 -15.28 -15.26
N THR A 96 -2.93 -14.11 -15.44
CA THR A 96 -3.09 -12.96 -14.53
C THR A 96 -4.57 -12.53 -14.38
N SER A 97 -5.35 -12.67 -15.45
CA SER A 97 -6.79 -12.39 -15.46
C SER A 97 -7.58 -13.31 -14.52
N LEU A 98 -7.18 -14.59 -14.41
CA LEU A 98 -7.83 -15.55 -13.52
C LEU A 98 -7.55 -15.22 -12.05
N VAL A 99 -6.31 -14.87 -11.71
CA VAL A 99 -5.95 -14.43 -10.35
C VAL A 99 -6.73 -13.17 -9.96
N ALA A 100 -6.83 -12.20 -10.88
CA ALA A 100 -7.61 -10.97 -10.67
C ALA A 100 -9.11 -11.27 -10.51
N LEU A 101 -9.67 -12.16 -11.33
CA LEU A 101 -11.08 -12.56 -11.25
C LEU A 101 -11.39 -13.24 -9.92
N ILE A 102 -10.59 -14.22 -9.50
CA ILE A 102 -10.77 -14.91 -8.21
C ILE A 102 -10.68 -13.91 -7.05
N THR A 103 -9.71 -12.99 -7.11
CA THR A 103 -9.54 -11.96 -6.07
C THR A 103 -10.76 -11.03 -6.03
N GLY A 104 -11.26 -10.59 -7.19
CA GLY A 104 -12.46 -9.76 -7.29
C GLY A 104 -13.70 -10.47 -6.76
N VAL A 105 -13.92 -11.73 -7.16
CA VAL A 105 -15.03 -12.56 -6.66
C VAL A 105 -14.93 -12.75 -5.15
N ALA A 106 -13.74 -13.04 -4.61
CA ALA A 106 -13.54 -13.20 -3.17
C ALA A 106 -13.87 -11.90 -2.39
N ILE A 107 -13.46 -10.74 -2.91
CA ILE A 107 -13.80 -9.43 -2.30
C ILE A 107 -15.31 -9.17 -2.37
N THR A 108 -15.95 -9.43 -3.51
CA THR A 108 -17.39 -9.26 -3.69
C THR A 108 -18.19 -10.17 -2.77
N LEU A 109 -17.82 -11.46 -2.68
CA LEU A 109 -18.46 -12.42 -1.79
C LEU A 109 -18.28 -12.02 -0.33
N TYR A 110 -17.09 -11.58 0.06
CA TYR A 110 -16.85 -11.06 1.40
C TYR A 110 -17.73 -9.85 1.70
N GLY A 111 -17.82 -8.90 0.76
CA GLY A 111 -18.72 -7.74 0.87
C GLY A 111 -20.18 -8.17 1.08
N ALA A 112 -20.64 -9.16 0.31
CA ALA A 112 -21.98 -9.72 0.46
C ALA A 112 -22.21 -10.39 1.83
N ILE A 113 -21.22 -11.14 2.34
CA ILE A 113 -21.27 -11.77 3.67
C ILE A 113 -21.33 -10.72 4.79
N MET A 114 -20.72 -9.55 4.59
CA MET A 114 -20.73 -8.44 5.56
C MET A 114 -21.99 -7.57 5.50
N LEU A 115 -22.83 -7.69 4.47
CA LEU A 115 -24.07 -6.89 4.38
C LEU A 115 -24.96 -6.97 5.63
N PRO A 116 -25.16 -8.14 6.29
CA PRO A 116 -25.99 -8.22 7.49
C PRO A 116 -25.39 -7.54 8.73
N THR A 117 -24.09 -7.28 8.75
CA THR A 117 -23.40 -6.68 9.91
C THR A 117 -23.40 -5.16 9.87
N VAL A 118 -23.87 -4.56 8.78
CA VAL A 118 -23.87 -3.11 8.55
C VAL A 118 -25.29 -2.63 8.30
N SER A 119 -25.67 -1.52 8.92
CA SER A 119 -26.94 -0.86 8.61
C SER A 119 -26.92 -0.32 7.18
N TRP A 120 -27.90 -0.72 6.37
CA TRP A 120 -28.03 -0.19 5.02
C TRP A 120 -28.34 1.31 5.05
N ILE A 121 -27.49 2.11 4.38
CA ILE A 121 -27.68 3.55 4.23
C ILE A 121 -28.06 3.79 2.77
N SER A 122 -29.21 4.44 2.53
CA SER A 122 -29.62 4.82 1.18
C SER A 122 -28.62 5.84 0.62
N LEU A 123 -27.94 5.46 -0.46
CA LEU A 123 -27.03 6.35 -1.18
C LEU A 123 -27.83 7.45 -1.88
N SER A 124 -27.49 8.71 -1.61
CA SER A 124 -28.00 9.83 -2.42
C SER A 124 -27.42 9.77 -3.84
N GLY A 125 -28.01 10.50 -4.79
CA GLY A 125 -27.53 10.54 -6.19
C GLY A 125 -26.04 10.93 -6.29
N THR A 126 -25.59 11.86 -5.44
CA THR A 126 -24.18 12.25 -5.36
C THR A 126 -23.27 11.12 -4.90
N HIS A 127 -23.67 10.36 -3.87
CA HIS A 127 -22.86 9.23 -3.38
C HIS A 127 -22.78 8.11 -4.42
N TRP A 128 -23.86 7.85 -5.16
CA TRP A 128 -23.83 6.92 -6.28
C TRP A 128 -22.82 7.33 -7.35
N LEU A 129 -22.80 8.62 -7.71
CA LEU A 129 -21.84 9.16 -8.67
C LEU A 129 -20.40 9.03 -8.17
N LEU A 130 -20.13 9.38 -6.91
CA LEU A 130 -18.79 9.30 -6.32
C LEU A 130 -18.27 7.87 -6.23
N VAL A 131 -19.09 6.91 -5.78
CA VAL A 131 -18.71 5.48 -5.70
C VAL A 131 -18.47 4.91 -7.10
N SER A 132 -19.30 5.28 -8.08
CA SER A 132 -19.12 4.83 -9.46
C SER A 132 -17.83 5.40 -10.07
N LEU A 133 -17.55 6.69 -9.85
CA LEU A 133 -16.32 7.33 -10.31
C LEU A 133 -15.09 6.71 -9.64
N ALA A 134 -15.16 6.43 -8.33
CA ALA A 134 -14.09 5.76 -7.60
C ALA A 134 -13.83 4.35 -8.14
N ALA A 135 -14.88 3.56 -8.42
CA ALA A 135 -14.75 2.23 -9.01
C ALA A 135 -14.06 2.28 -10.38
N VAL A 136 -14.49 3.21 -11.26
CA VAL A 136 -13.87 3.42 -12.57
C VAL A 136 -12.40 3.86 -12.41
N ALA A 137 -12.10 4.81 -11.53
CA ALA A 137 -10.75 5.28 -11.28
C ALA A 137 -9.83 4.16 -10.77
N ILE A 138 -10.31 3.27 -9.89
CA ILE A 138 -9.57 2.10 -9.43
C ILE A 138 -9.24 1.16 -10.60
N VAL A 139 -10.20 0.90 -11.49
CA VAL A 139 -9.99 0.05 -12.67
C VAL A 139 -8.92 0.66 -13.60
N PHE A 140 -9.05 1.95 -13.94
CA PHE A 140 -8.05 2.64 -14.77
C PHE A 140 -6.67 2.67 -14.10
N GLY A 141 -6.60 3.01 -12.82
CA GLY A 141 -5.35 3.02 -12.05
C GLY A 141 -4.68 1.65 -12.04
N TYR A 142 -5.44 0.58 -11.86
CA TYR A 142 -4.94 -0.78 -11.91
C TYR A 142 -4.42 -1.15 -13.31
N VAL A 143 -5.18 -0.89 -14.37
CA VAL A 143 -4.78 -1.16 -15.76
C VAL A 143 -3.49 -0.41 -16.12
N PHE A 144 -3.40 0.88 -15.80
CA PHE A 144 -2.18 1.66 -16.07
C PHE A 144 -1.00 1.20 -15.22
N SER A 145 -1.22 0.83 -13.95
CA SER A 145 -0.16 0.27 -13.10
C SER A 145 0.40 -1.03 -13.67
N VAL A 146 -0.47 -1.93 -14.15
CA VAL A 146 -0.05 -3.19 -14.78
C VAL A 146 0.67 -2.92 -16.10
N LEU A 147 0.13 -2.02 -16.93
CA LEU A 147 0.76 -1.67 -18.21
C LEU A 147 2.16 -1.11 -17.99
N ALA A 148 2.33 -0.17 -17.06
CA ALA A 148 3.62 0.38 -16.69
C ALA A 148 4.59 -0.72 -16.27
N MET A 149 4.19 -1.62 -15.37
CA MET A 149 5.04 -2.74 -14.92
C MET A 149 5.42 -3.73 -16.03
N ARG A 150 4.61 -3.86 -17.08
CA ARG A 150 4.86 -4.78 -18.19
C ARG A 150 5.72 -4.18 -19.30
N THR A 151 5.64 -2.87 -19.53
CA THR A 151 6.32 -2.21 -20.66
C THR A 151 7.55 -1.42 -20.25
N GLY A 152 7.60 -0.93 -19.01
CA GLY A 152 8.73 -0.15 -18.52
C GLY A 152 9.73 -0.98 -17.72
N GLU A 153 10.96 -0.50 -17.63
CA GLU A 153 11.95 -1.08 -16.76
C GLU A 153 11.52 -0.93 -15.29
N THR A 154 11.52 -2.04 -14.53
CA THR A 154 11.20 -2.02 -13.09
C THR A 154 12.02 -0.97 -12.35
N SER A 155 13.27 -0.77 -12.80
CA SER A 155 14.21 0.21 -12.26
C SER A 155 13.77 1.68 -12.42
N PHE A 156 13.07 1.98 -13.51
CA PHE A 156 12.55 3.31 -13.80
C PHE A 156 11.20 3.55 -13.11
N ILE A 157 10.38 2.51 -12.97
CA ILE A 157 9.01 2.60 -12.43
C ILE A 157 9.01 2.70 -10.90
N ALA A 158 9.94 2.04 -10.21
CA ALA A 158 9.88 1.94 -8.76
C ALA A 158 9.85 3.29 -8.01
N PRO A 159 10.62 4.33 -8.39
CA PRO A 159 10.53 5.65 -7.77
C PRO A 159 9.13 6.28 -7.87
N PHE A 160 8.40 6.03 -8.97
CA PHE A 160 7.04 6.55 -9.15
C PHE A 160 6.04 5.99 -8.15
N ARG A 161 6.30 4.83 -7.54
CA ARG A 161 5.44 4.33 -6.45
C ARG A 161 5.46 5.25 -5.23
N TYR A 162 6.58 5.95 -5.01
CA TYR A 162 6.71 6.87 -3.89
C TYR A 162 5.97 8.20 -4.10
N THR A 163 5.67 8.57 -5.35
CA THR A 163 4.91 9.80 -5.66
C THR A 163 3.44 9.68 -5.24
N ALA A 164 2.91 8.46 -5.05
CA ALA A 164 1.58 8.23 -4.48
C ALA A 164 1.40 8.95 -3.14
N MET A 165 2.46 9.08 -2.33
CA MET A 165 2.44 9.84 -1.08
C MET A 165 2.19 11.33 -1.33
N LEU A 166 2.84 11.93 -2.33
CA LEU A 166 2.65 13.34 -2.65
C LEU A 166 1.21 13.62 -3.07
N TRP A 167 0.63 12.72 -3.88
CA TRP A 167 -0.77 12.79 -4.26
C TRP A 167 -1.71 12.57 -3.07
N ALA A 168 -1.41 11.65 -2.16
CA ALA A 168 -2.23 11.43 -0.96
C ALA A 168 -2.25 12.64 -0.03
N ILE A 169 -1.11 13.31 0.18
CA ILE A 169 -1.04 14.57 0.93
C ILE A 169 -1.83 15.66 0.20
N GLY A 170 -1.57 15.86 -1.10
CA GLY A 170 -2.20 16.91 -1.89
C GLY A 170 -3.73 16.76 -1.95
N LEU A 171 -4.23 15.54 -2.17
CA LEU A 171 -5.66 15.24 -2.18
C LEU A 171 -6.26 15.28 -0.77
N GLY A 172 -5.52 14.86 0.25
CA GLY A 172 -5.89 15.00 1.67
C GLY A 172 -6.22 16.46 2.02
N ILE A 173 -5.28 17.35 1.70
CA ILE A 173 -5.44 18.79 1.95
C ILE A 173 -6.56 19.37 1.07
N LEU A 174 -6.57 19.08 -0.24
CA LEU A 174 -7.49 19.71 -1.18
C LEU A 174 -8.97 19.30 -0.96
N LEU A 175 -9.21 18.03 -0.62
CA LEU A 175 -10.57 17.47 -0.56
C LEU A 175 -11.10 17.35 0.88
N PHE A 176 -10.22 17.21 1.87
CA PHE A 176 -10.61 16.89 3.25
C PHE A 176 -10.10 17.91 4.28
N ASP A 177 -9.30 18.90 3.86
CA ASP A 177 -8.59 19.84 4.76
C ASP A 177 -7.72 19.12 5.80
N ASP A 178 -7.26 17.91 5.46
CA ASP A 178 -6.45 17.05 6.31
C ASP A 178 -4.97 17.38 6.13
N TRP A 179 -4.37 18.05 7.11
CA TRP A 179 -2.95 18.32 7.14
C TRP A 179 -2.18 17.21 7.88
N PRO A 180 -1.16 16.58 7.24
CA PRO A 180 -0.33 15.61 7.93
C PRO A 180 0.47 16.31 9.04
N ASP A 181 0.54 15.67 10.20
CA ASP A 181 1.31 16.18 11.32
C ASP A 181 2.83 16.04 11.08
N PHE A 182 3.61 16.72 11.92
CA PHE A 182 5.06 16.74 11.80
C PHE A 182 5.69 15.35 11.91
N LEU A 183 5.15 14.47 12.77
CA LEU A 183 5.64 13.10 12.94
C LEU A 183 5.37 12.26 11.70
N THR A 184 4.17 12.34 11.12
CA THR A 184 3.84 11.68 9.85
C THR A 184 4.79 12.14 8.76
N LEU A 185 5.06 13.43 8.64
CA LEU A 185 6.02 13.95 7.65
C LEU A 185 7.43 13.37 7.82
N ILE A 186 7.96 13.35 9.05
CA ILE A 186 9.28 12.76 9.35
C ILE A 186 9.30 11.26 9.03
N GLY A 187 8.30 10.53 9.50
CA GLY A 187 8.22 9.09 9.31
C GLY A 187 8.05 8.73 7.84
N THR A 188 7.20 9.44 7.11
CA THR A 188 7.06 9.33 5.66
C THR A 188 8.38 9.58 4.95
N ALA A 189 9.08 10.69 5.25
CA ALA A 189 10.36 11.00 4.63
C ALA A 189 11.37 9.87 4.85
N THR A 190 11.39 9.30 6.07
CA THR A 190 12.25 8.18 6.44
C THR A 190 11.93 6.92 5.63
N VAL A 191 10.65 6.53 5.54
CA VAL A 191 10.19 5.35 4.77
C VAL A 191 10.49 5.51 3.29
N VAL A 192 10.20 6.67 2.72
CA VAL A 192 10.44 6.96 1.29
C VAL A 192 11.94 6.94 0.99
N ALA A 193 12.76 7.61 1.81
CA ALA A 193 14.21 7.66 1.60
C ALA A 193 14.87 6.27 1.69
N THR A 194 14.50 5.48 2.71
CA THR A 194 15.01 4.11 2.87
C THR A 194 14.53 3.17 1.77
N GLY A 195 13.28 3.33 1.33
CA GLY A 195 12.72 2.62 0.20
C GLY A 195 13.43 2.89 -1.12
N ILE A 196 13.68 4.17 -1.44
CA ILE A 196 14.46 4.59 -2.62
C ILE A 196 15.90 4.07 -2.52
N TYR A 197 16.54 4.20 -1.35
CA TYR A 197 17.90 3.73 -1.12
C TYR A 197 18.03 2.21 -1.34
N SER A 198 17.15 1.41 -0.73
CA SER A 198 17.15 -0.05 -0.87
C SER A 198 17.03 -0.47 -2.33
N PHE A 199 16.13 0.19 -3.07
CA PHE A 199 15.90 -0.06 -4.49
C PHE A 199 17.09 0.33 -5.37
N HIS A 200 17.66 1.52 -5.16
CA HIS A 200 18.81 2.00 -5.91
C HIS A 200 20.03 1.05 -5.75
N ARG A 201 20.22 0.50 -4.56
CA ARG A 201 21.31 -0.46 -4.28
C ARG A 201 21.11 -1.81 -4.94
N GLU A 202 19.87 -2.30 -5.02
CA GLU A 202 19.55 -3.53 -5.74
C GLU A 202 19.91 -3.41 -7.23
N LYS A 203 19.56 -2.28 -7.86
CA LYS A 203 19.91 -2.00 -9.25
C LYS A 203 21.42 -2.09 -9.50
N ILE A 204 22.22 -1.45 -8.64
CA ILE A 204 23.69 -1.44 -8.80
C ILE A 204 24.28 -2.86 -8.71
N MET A 205 23.72 -3.73 -7.87
CA MET A 205 24.23 -5.11 -7.72
C MET A 205 23.76 -6.05 -8.83
N SER A 206 22.60 -5.83 -9.45
CA SER A 206 22.11 -6.65 -10.58
C SER A 206 22.79 -6.36 -11.91
N THR A 207 23.55 -5.26 -12.02
CA THR A 207 24.28 -4.86 -13.24
C THR A 207 25.76 -5.31 -13.21
N GLN A 208 26.17 -6.05 -12.17
CA GLN A 208 27.50 -6.69 -12.04
C GLN A 208 27.36 -8.20 -12.18
#